data_AF-A0A9C9VLM7-F1
#
_entry.id   AF-A0A9C9VLM7-F1
#
_cell.length_a   1.000
_cell.length_b   1.000
_cell.length_c   1.000
_cell.angle_alpha   90.00
_cell.angle_beta   90.00
_cell.angle_gamma   90.00
#
_symmetry.space_group_name_H-M   'P 1'
#
loop_
_entity.id
_entity.type
_entity.pdbx_description
1 polymer ?
#
loop_
_entity_poly.entity_id
_entity_poly.type
_entity_poly.pdbx_seq_one_letter_code
_entity_poly.pdbx_strand_id
1 'polypeptide(L)'
;DYIKFNGFETANKYISHLNPPFVLKADGLSAGKGSFVIKYTEDAIKIAKDMLLKKSLGEAGAKIVIESFLRGEEASLLVLLDGNRYRLFLPSQDHKQVFDGDKGLNTGGMGAYAPYKGIDDELLAKIRTDIVEKTIEGFKKEGIDYRGILYVGLMLTEKGPYVVEYNARFGDPETQALMPILKSNLLDLLMSAADGDLGERKIEFYNKYACCVVFASEGYPKAYEKGIEIKGLPFRDSDDKLVFHAGTKRIDGKFVTNGGRVLNAIGLGEKLNEAIENAYKITEDVFFENMHYRTDIGEKGLKYEK
;
A
#
# COMPACT_ATOMS: atom_id res chain seq x y z
N ASP A 1 -6.04 -6.33 20.01
CA ASP A 1 -6.70 -5.24 20.75
C ASP A 1 -6.00 -3.92 20.52
N TYR A 2 -6.73 -2.81 20.63
CA TYR A 2 -6.17 -1.47 20.54
C TYR A 2 -6.74 -0.54 21.61
N ILE A 3 -5.96 0.47 21.99
CA ILE A 3 -6.41 1.55 22.90
C ILE A 3 -6.03 2.90 22.30
N LYS A 4 -6.95 3.87 22.40
CA LYS A 4 -6.73 5.24 21.94
C LYS A 4 -6.35 6.17 23.09
N PHE A 5 -5.45 7.11 22.81
CA PHE A 5 -5.01 8.13 23.76
C PHE A 5 -5.05 9.51 23.11
N ASN A 6 -5.46 10.52 23.87
CA ASN A 6 -5.50 11.93 23.49
C ASN A 6 -4.56 12.81 24.34
N GLY A 7 -3.74 12.19 25.21
CA GLY A 7 -2.84 12.88 26.12
C GLY A 7 -1.58 12.06 26.39
N PHE A 8 -0.43 12.74 26.43
CA PHE A 8 0.87 12.09 26.56
C PHE A 8 0.99 11.32 27.88
N GLU A 9 0.53 11.85 29.00
CA GLU A 9 0.76 11.18 30.29
C GLU A 9 -0.01 9.88 30.45
N THR A 10 -1.25 9.84 29.96
CA THR A 10 -2.04 8.59 29.91
C THR A 10 -1.43 7.57 28.96
N ALA A 11 -0.93 8.02 27.80
CA ALA A 11 -0.26 7.15 26.84
C ALA A 11 1.04 6.60 27.40
N ASN A 12 1.88 7.46 27.98
CA ASN A 12 3.17 7.10 28.57
C ASN A 12 2.98 6.07 29.68
N LYS A 13 2.03 6.30 30.60
CA LYS A 13 1.70 5.33 31.65
C LYS A 13 1.32 3.97 31.06
N TYR A 14 0.50 3.94 30.00
CA TYR A 14 0.14 2.68 29.36
C TYR A 14 1.36 2.01 28.70
N ILE A 15 2.13 2.77 27.90
CA ILE A 15 3.35 2.32 27.22
C ILE A 15 4.34 1.68 28.20
N SER A 16 4.55 2.29 29.38
CA SER A 16 5.46 1.78 30.40
C SER A 16 5.08 0.40 30.96
N HIS A 17 3.83 -0.05 30.78
CA HIS A 17 3.35 -1.37 31.23
C HIS A 17 3.24 -2.39 30.09
N LEU A 18 3.57 -2.01 28.85
CA LEU A 18 3.53 -2.92 27.70
C LEU A 18 4.87 -3.62 27.52
N ASN A 19 4.80 -4.87 27.06
CA ASN A 19 5.96 -5.60 26.56
C ASN A 19 6.03 -5.45 25.03
N PRO A 20 7.13 -4.93 24.47
CA PRO A 20 7.36 -4.94 23.03
C PRO A 20 7.42 -6.37 22.45
N PRO A 21 7.11 -6.56 21.15
CA PRO A 21 6.73 -5.53 20.21
C PRO A 21 5.24 -5.13 20.26
N PHE A 22 4.96 -3.87 19.97
CA PHE A 22 3.60 -3.34 19.74
C PHE A 22 3.63 -2.28 18.64
N VAL A 23 2.46 -1.84 18.16
CA VAL A 23 2.35 -0.81 17.12
C VAL A 23 1.80 0.47 17.73
N LEU A 24 2.41 1.60 17.37
CA LEU A 24 1.95 2.93 17.72
C LEU A 24 1.59 3.67 16.43
N LYS A 25 0.33 4.12 16.31
CA LYS A 25 -0.21 4.80 15.14
C LYS A 25 -0.74 6.19 15.48
N ALA A 26 -0.67 7.13 14.54
CA ALA A 26 -1.51 8.32 14.55
C ALA A 26 -2.95 7.93 14.25
N ASP A 27 -3.94 8.49 14.96
CA ASP A 27 -5.36 8.24 14.66
C ASP A 27 -5.81 8.97 13.39
N GLY A 28 -5.16 10.09 13.03
CA GLY A 28 -5.48 10.86 11.84
C GLY A 28 -4.67 10.50 10.60
N LEU A 29 -5.06 11.10 9.47
CA LEU A 29 -4.45 10.86 8.16
C LEU A 29 -2.99 11.36 8.11
N SER A 30 -2.05 10.41 8.06
CA SER A 30 -0.60 10.69 8.08
C SER A 30 0.13 10.18 6.83
N ALA A 31 -0.61 9.88 5.75
CA ALA A 31 -0.07 9.38 4.48
C ALA A 31 0.88 8.16 4.64
N GLY A 32 0.53 7.23 5.54
CA GLY A 32 1.31 6.02 5.83
C GLY A 32 2.54 6.24 6.72
N LYS A 33 2.89 7.49 7.06
CA LYS A 33 4.10 7.82 7.84
C LYS A 33 3.89 7.79 9.35
N GLY A 34 2.65 7.74 9.82
CA GLY A 34 2.31 7.78 11.24
C GLY A 34 2.17 6.43 11.91
N SER A 35 2.67 5.34 11.31
CA SER A 35 2.60 3.98 11.88
C SER A 35 3.98 3.44 12.19
N PHE A 36 4.21 3.04 13.45
CA PHE A 36 5.52 2.64 13.97
C PHE A 36 5.44 1.29 14.69
N VAL A 37 6.31 0.35 14.30
CA VAL A 37 6.54 -0.89 15.05
C VAL A 37 7.56 -0.60 16.15
N ILE A 38 7.12 -0.73 17.39
CA ILE A 38 7.93 -0.45 18.58
C ILE A 38 8.63 -1.72 19.01
N LYS A 39 9.96 -1.69 19.04
CA LYS A 39 10.80 -2.77 19.60
C LYS A 39 11.36 -2.43 20.98
N TYR A 40 11.48 -1.15 21.29
CA TYR A 40 12.00 -0.64 22.55
C TYR A 40 11.04 0.39 23.13
N THR A 41 10.72 0.27 24.42
CA THR A 41 9.73 1.12 25.09
C THR A 41 10.15 2.59 25.07
N GLU A 42 11.44 2.87 25.14
CA GLU A 42 12.00 4.23 25.10
C GLU A 42 11.68 4.94 23.77
N ASP A 43 11.74 4.21 22.66
CA ASP A 43 11.39 4.73 21.34
C ASP A 43 9.91 5.09 21.27
N ALA A 44 9.02 4.25 21.83
CA ALA A 44 7.60 4.56 21.91
C ALA A 44 7.31 5.82 22.71
N ILE A 45 7.97 6.02 23.85
CA ILE A 45 7.80 7.22 24.67
C ILE A 45 8.22 8.46 23.87
N LYS A 46 9.36 8.40 23.17
CA LYS A 46 9.84 9.50 22.33
C LYS A 46 8.86 9.81 21.20
N ILE A 47 8.40 8.80 20.47
CA ILE A 47 7.45 8.95 19.36
C ILE A 47 6.11 9.52 19.88
N ALA A 48 5.56 8.97 20.96
CA ALA A 48 4.33 9.45 21.58
C ALA A 48 4.45 10.93 22.00
N LYS A 49 5.60 11.31 22.57
CA LYS A 49 5.88 12.69 22.97
C LYS A 49 5.93 13.63 21.76
N ASP A 50 6.62 13.23 20.70
CA ASP A 50 6.75 14.02 19.48
C ASP A 50 5.38 14.19 18.78
N MET A 51 4.55 13.15 18.76
CA MET A 51 3.21 13.22 18.17
C MET A 51 2.24 14.05 19.01
N LEU A 52 2.10 13.75 20.31
CA LEU A 52 1.06 14.33 21.16
C LEU A 52 1.41 15.72 21.70
N LEU A 53 2.69 16.01 21.99
CA LEU A 53 3.11 17.31 22.55
C LEU A 53 3.65 18.25 21.48
N LYS A 54 4.51 17.74 20.58
CA LYS A 54 5.14 18.58 19.55
C LYS A 54 4.33 18.69 18.26
N LYS A 55 3.21 17.97 18.15
CA LYS A 55 2.35 17.94 16.96
C LYS A 55 3.15 17.70 15.67
N SER A 56 4.11 16.78 15.72
CA SER A 56 5.02 16.51 14.58
C SER A 56 4.31 16.04 13.31
N LEU A 57 3.08 15.54 13.45
CA LEU A 57 2.19 15.15 12.36
C LEU A 57 0.98 16.10 12.20
N GLY A 58 1.06 17.32 12.74
CA GLY A 58 -0.05 18.27 12.76
C GLY A 58 -1.25 17.75 13.55
N GLU A 59 -2.46 18.06 13.10
CA GLU A 59 -3.71 17.57 13.74
C GLU A 59 -3.87 16.05 13.68
N ALA A 60 -3.26 15.39 12.69
CA ALA A 60 -3.33 13.93 12.55
C ALA A 60 -2.71 13.18 13.74
N GLY A 61 -1.76 13.82 14.45
CA GLY A 61 -1.10 13.28 15.64
C GLY A 61 -1.75 13.67 16.97
N ALA A 62 -2.90 14.37 16.96
CA ALA A 62 -3.57 14.82 18.20
C ALA A 62 -4.12 13.66 19.04
N LYS A 63 -4.29 12.49 18.43
CA LYS A 63 -4.60 11.23 19.09
C LYS A 63 -3.68 10.15 18.54
N ILE A 64 -3.34 9.19 19.40
CA ILE A 64 -2.59 8.00 19.01
C ILE A 64 -3.40 6.74 19.33
N VAL A 65 -3.12 5.68 18.56
CA VAL A 65 -3.65 4.35 18.77
C VAL A 65 -2.48 3.43 19.07
N ILE A 66 -2.59 2.62 20.12
CA ILE A 66 -1.60 1.60 20.48
C ILE A 66 -2.26 0.24 20.30
N GLU A 67 -1.64 -0.62 19.48
CA GLU A 67 -2.19 -1.90 19.04
C GLU A 67 -1.21 -3.04 19.30
N SER A 68 -1.73 -4.25 19.47
CA SER A 68 -0.90 -5.46 19.50
C SER A 68 -0.10 -5.61 18.20
N PHE A 69 1.17 -6.02 18.29
CA PHE A 69 1.95 -6.37 17.10
C PHE A 69 1.45 -7.68 16.50
N LEU A 70 1.12 -7.65 15.22
CA LEU A 70 0.74 -8.82 14.45
C LEU A 70 1.95 -9.31 13.65
N ARG A 71 2.35 -10.55 13.87
CA ARG A 71 3.41 -11.21 13.11
C ARG A 71 2.80 -12.01 11.97
N GLY A 72 3.17 -11.69 10.74
CA GLY A 72 2.62 -12.32 9.56
C GLY A 72 3.17 -11.70 8.28
N GLU A 73 2.54 -12.04 7.17
CA GLU A 73 2.82 -11.45 5.86
C GLU A 73 1.77 -10.40 5.51
N GLU A 74 2.21 -9.23 5.07
CA GLU A 74 1.31 -8.18 4.61
C GLU A 74 0.72 -8.54 3.24
N ALA A 75 -0.55 -8.21 3.06
CA ALA A 75 -1.27 -8.34 1.80
C ALA A 75 -2.33 -7.24 1.70
N SER A 76 -2.72 -6.90 0.48
CA SER A 76 -3.72 -5.90 0.17
C SER A 76 -4.83 -6.52 -0.66
N LEU A 77 -6.07 -6.25 -0.29
CA LEU A 77 -7.24 -6.65 -1.06
C LEU A 77 -8.10 -5.43 -1.36
N LEU A 78 -8.32 -5.14 -2.64
CA LEU A 78 -9.24 -4.09 -3.05
C LEU A 78 -10.64 -4.66 -3.27
N VAL A 79 -11.64 -3.93 -2.79
CA VAL A 79 -13.06 -4.25 -2.92
C VAL A 79 -13.75 -3.07 -3.59
N LEU A 80 -14.41 -3.30 -4.73
CA LEU A 80 -15.29 -2.32 -5.35
C LEU A 80 -16.71 -2.54 -4.83
N LEU A 81 -17.31 -1.52 -4.20
CA LEU A 81 -18.67 -1.56 -3.67
C LEU A 81 -19.59 -0.60 -4.42
N ASP A 82 -20.86 -0.99 -4.58
CA ASP A 82 -21.92 -0.13 -5.15
C ASP A 82 -22.93 0.37 -4.09
N GLY A 83 -22.62 0.19 -2.80
CA GLY A 83 -23.51 0.44 -1.68
C GLY A 83 -24.11 -0.84 -1.09
N ASN A 84 -24.31 -1.89 -1.90
CA ASN A 84 -24.89 -3.15 -1.42
C ASN A 84 -24.13 -4.39 -1.88
N ARG A 85 -23.75 -4.42 -3.15
CA ARG A 85 -22.97 -5.48 -3.80
C ARG A 85 -21.51 -5.06 -3.86
N TYR A 86 -20.65 -6.05 -4.03
CA TYR A 86 -19.22 -5.81 -4.16
C TYR A 86 -18.54 -6.78 -5.12
N ARG A 87 -17.33 -6.41 -5.56
CA ARG A 87 -16.41 -7.25 -6.31
C ARG A 87 -15.00 -7.13 -5.77
N LEU A 88 -14.29 -8.26 -5.73
CA LEU A 88 -12.91 -8.33 -5.28
C LEU A 88 -11.98 -8.19 -6.48
N PHE A 89 -10.93 -7.39 -6.33
CA PHE A 89 -9.75 -7.48 -7.20
C PHE A 89 -8.90 -8.68 -6.78
N LEU A 90 -7.90 -9.03 -7.60
CA LEU A 90 -6.86 -9.97 -7.17
C LEU A 90 -6.11 -9.41 -5.95
N PRO A 91 -5.70 -10.25 -4.99
CA PRO A 91 -4.81 -9.83 -3.93
C PRO A 91 -3.48 -9.32 -4.49
N SER A 92 -2.91 -8.33 -3.83
CA SER A 92 -1.56 -7.82 -4.11
C SER A 92 -0.75 -7.80 -2.81
N GLN A 93 0.57 -7.65 -2.92
CA GLN A 93 1.44 -7.40 -1.77
C GLN A 93 2.27 -6.15 -2.05
N ASP A 94 2.23 -5.19 -1.12
CA ASP A 94 3.04 -3.98 -1.16
C ASP A 94 4.28 -4.12 -0.26
N HIS A 95 5.23 -3.22 -0.47
CA HIS A 95 6.49 -3.15 0.26
C HIS A 95 6.63 -1.76 0.89
N LYS A 96 6.26 -1.61 2.17
CA LYS A 96 6.15 -0.29 2.82
C LYS A 96 7.48 0.32 3.20
N GLN A 97 8.45 -0.48 3.65
CA GLN A 97 9.71 0.05 4.17
C GLN A 97 10.63 0.52 3.04
N VAL A 98 11.39 1.58 3.33
CA VAL A 98 12.22 2.29 2.34
C VAL A 98 13.40 1.47 1.80
N PHE A 99 13.98 0.58 2.60
CA PHE A 99 15.16 -0.21 2.21
C PHE A 99 14.85 -1.71 2.13
N ASP A 100 15.71 -2.42 1.40
CA ASP A 100 15.65 -3.87 1.22
C ASP A 100 15.65 -4.64 2.55
N GLY A 101 15.03 -5.82 2.52
CA GLY A 101 14.81 -6.65 3.70
C GLY A 101 13.86 -6.02 4.72
N ASP A 102 12.95 -5.18 4.24
CA ASP A 102 11.96 -4.44 5.03
C ASP A 102 12.56 -3.60 6.16
N LYS A 103 13.60 -2.84 5.81
CA LYS A 103 14.36 -2.02 6.75
C LYS A 103 14.06 -0.53 6.59
N GLY A 104 14.27 0.21 7.67
CA GLY A 104 14.11 1.66 7.69
C GLY A 104 12.68 2.10 7.98
N LEU A 105 12.38 3.35 7.62
CA LEU A 105 11.09 3.97 7.90
C LEU A 105 9.99 3.44 6.96
N ASN A 106 8.76 3.42 7.46
CA ASN A 106 7.59 3.23 6.63
C ASN A 106 7.44 4.38 5.62
N THR A 107 7.01 4.01 4.42
CA THR A 107 6.73 4.93 3.32
C THR A 107 5.28 4.76 2.87
N GLY A 108 4.85 5.47 1.83
CA GLY A 108 3.58 5.16 1.15
C GLY A 108 3.58 3.85 0.36
N GLY A 109 4.72 3.15 0.27
CA GLY A 109 4.95 1.97 -0.56
C GLY A 109 6.09 2.20 -1.56
N MET A 110 7.10 1.32 -1.55
CA MET A 110 8.27 1.29 -2.44
C MET A 110 8.12 0.30 -3.61
N GLY A 111 7.04 -0.45 -3.63
CA GLY A 111 6.71 -1.36 -4.71
C GLY A 111 5.52 -2.24 -4.34
N ALA A 112 4.96 -2.90 -5.33
CA ALA A 112 3.90 -3.88 -5.15
C ALA A 112 3.91 -4.89 -6.30
N TYR A 113 3.34 -6.06 -6.09
CA TYR A 113 3.09 -7.01 -7.18
C TYR A 113 1.71 -7.65 -7.04
N ALA A 114 1.19 -8.11 -8.19
CA ALA A 114 -0.06 -8.85 -8.26
C ALA A 114 -0.01 -9.89 -9.40
N PRO A 115 -0.77 -11.00 -9.29
CA PRO A 115 -1.47 -11.45 -8.08
C PRO A 115 -0.51 -11.92 -6.99
N TYR A 116 -0.90 -11.71 -5.73
CA TYR A 116 -0.24 -12.32 -4.58
C TYR A 116 -0.83 -13.71 -4.28
N LYS A 117 -0.06 -14.76 -4.55
CA LYS A 117 -0.47 -16.17 -4.38
C LYS A 117 -0.38 -16.70 -2.94
N GLY A 118 0.07 -15.89 -1.98
CA GLY A 118 0.00 -16.26 -0.57
C GLY A 118 -1.41 -16.23 0.03
N ILE A 119 -2.39 -15.74 -0.73
CA ILE A 119 -3.82 -15.90 -0.44
C ILE A 119 -4.39 -16.87 -1.46
N ASP A 120 -4.59 -18.12 -1.04
CA ASP A 120 -5.30 -19.13 -1.82
C ASP A 120 -6.82 -18.95 -1.75
N ASP A 121 -7.57 -19.78 -2.49
CA ASP A 121 -9.03 -19.67 -2.60
C ASP A 121 -9.73 -19.88 -1.24
N GLU A 122 -9.19 -20.74 -0.38
CA GLU A 122 -9.75 -21.02 0.96
C GLU A 122 -9.57 -19.80 1.87
N LEU A 123 -8.35 -19.24 1.91
CA LEU A 123 -8.06 -18.05 2.69
C LEU A 123 -8.82 -16.84 2.14
N LEU A 124 -8.97 -16.72 0.81
CA LEU A 124 -9.77 -15.65 0.19
C LEU A 124 -11.24 -15.77 0.59
N ALA A 125 -11.81 -16.97 0.61
CA ALA A 125 -13.18 -17.20 1.07
C ALA A 125 -13.34 -16.81 2.55
N LYS A 126 -12.34 -17.10 3.39
CA LYS A 126 -12.33 -16.66 4.79
C LYS A 126 -12.25 -15.15 4.93
N ILE A 127 -11.34 -14.48 4.21
CA ILE A 127 -11.23 -13.01 4.20
C ILE A 127 -12.55 -12.37 3.75
N ARG A 128 -13.17 -12.94 2.71
CA ARG A 128 -14.47 -12.48 2.22
C ARG A 128 -15.53 -12.51 3.33
N THR A 129 -15.74 -13.66 3.96
CA THR A 129 -16.81 -13.83 4.96
C THR A 129 -16.49 -13.10 6.27
N ASP A 130 -15.26 -13.22 6.77
CA ASP A 130 -14.91 -12.73 8.10
C ASP A 130 -14.56 -11.25 8.15
N ILE A 131 -14.19 -10.65 7.01
CA ILE A 131 -13.72 -9.26 6.95
C ILE A 131 -14.62 -8.45 6.03
N VAL A 132 -14.68 -8.78 4.74
CA VAL A 132 -15.37 -7.95 3.75
C VAL A 132 -16.87 -7.89 4.00
N GLU A 133 -17.53 -9.05 4.11
CA GLU A 133 -18.98 -9.12 4.33
C GLU A 133 -19.38 -8.54 5.69
N LYS A 134 -18.62 -8.79 6.75
CA LYS A 134 -18.87 -8.17 8.07
C LYS A 134 -18.69 -6.65 8.07
N THR A 135 -17.72 -6.11 7.33
CA THR A 135 -17.58 -4.65 7.18
C THR A 135 -18.77 -4.06 6.44
N ILE A 136 -19.25 -4.72 5.37
CA ILE A 136 -20.44 -4.28 4.63
C ILE A 136 -21.70 -4.36 5.50
N GLU A 137 -21.86 -5.40 6.31
CA GLU A 137 -22.94 -5.49 7.30
C GLU A 137 -22.88 -4.36 8.33
N GLY A 138 -21.68 -3.98 8.77
CA GLY A 138 -21.45 -2.82 9.63
C GLY A 138 -21.96 -1.53 9.01
N PHE A 139 -21.57 -1.25 7.76
CA PHE A 139 -22.08 -0.09 7.02
C PHE A 139 -23.61 -0.09 6.95
N LYS A 140 -24.24 -1.24 6.65
CA LYS A 140 -25.70 -1.36 6.60
C LYS A 140 -26.36 -1.09 7.96
N LYS A 141 -25.80 -1.63 9.05
CA LYS A 141 -26.31 -1.41 10.42
C LYS A 141 -26.23 0.06 10.83
N GLU A 142 -25.21 0.77 10.37
CA GLU A 142 -25.01 2.20 10.65
C GLU A 142 -25.70 3.12 9.62
N GLY A 143 -26.38 2.57 8.60
CA GLY A 143 -27.04 3.36 7.56
C GLY A 143 -26.07 4.09 6.62
N ILE A 144 -24.84 3.58 6.47
CA ILE A 144 -23.79 4.14 5.62
C ILE A 144 -23.90 3.53 4.21
N ASP A 145 -24.19 4.36 3.21
CA ASP A 145 -24.12 3.98 1.79
C ASP A 145 -22.68 4.19 1.28
N TYR A 146 -21.87 3.11 1.34
CA TYR A 146 -20.49 3.14 0.89
C TYR A 146 -20.35 2.67 -0.56
N ARG A 147 -19.89 3.57 -1.45
CA ARG A 147 -19.64 3.27 -2.86
C ARG A 147 -18.21 3.62 -3.26
N GLY A 148 -17.61 2.80 -4.13
CA GLY A 148 -16.25 2.95 -4.61
C GLY A 148 -15.30 1.90 -4.05
N ILE A 149 -14.02 2.24 -3.96
CA ILE A 149 -12.97 1.29 -3.56
C ILE A 149 -12.75 1.31 -2.05
N LEU A 150 -13.02 0.18 -1.42
CA LEU A 150 -12.52 -0.14 -0.09
C LEU A 150 -11.24 -0.95 -0.22
N TYR A 151 -10.13 -0.34 0.18
CA TYR A 151 -8.85 -1.01 0.36
C TYR A 151 -8.81 -1.68 1.72
N VAL A 152 -8.46 -2.96 1.76
CA VAL A 152 -8.30 -3.75 2.98
C VAL A 152 -6.84 -4.14 3.11
N GLY A 153 -6.12 -3.49 4.04
CA GLY A 153 -4.76 -3.89 4.40
C GLY A 153 -4.82 -5.03 5.40
N LEU A 154 -4.16 -6.15 5.08
CA LEU A 154 -4.22 -7.40 5.82
C LEU A 154 -2.85 -7.79 6.36
N MET A 155 -2.86 -8.41 7.53
CA MET A 155 -1.74 -9.18 8.07
C MET A 155 -2.16 -10.65 8.14
N LEU A 156 -1.49 -11.50 7.38
CA LEU A 156 -1.72 -12.95 7.35
C LEU A 156 -0.88 -13.61 8.43
N THR A 157 -1.51 -13.92 9.56
CA THR A 157 -0.86 -14.53 10.72
C THR A 157 -1.13 -16.02 10.80
N GLU A 158 -0.40 -16.75 11.65
CA GLU A 158 -0.69 -18.16 11.94
C GLU A 158 -2.11 -18.39 12.50
N LYS A 159 -2.73 -17.36 13.10
CA LYS A 159 -4.10 -17.42 13.63
C LYS A 159 -5.16 -17.07 12.58
N GLY A 160 -4.74 -16.65 11.38
CA GLY A 160 -5.61 -16.18 10.30
C GLY A 160 -5.37 -14.72 9.91
N PRO A 161 -6.20 -14.18 9.00
CA PRO A 161 -6.08 -12.83 8.49
C PRO A 161 -6.62 -11.81 9.50
N TYR A 162 -5.88 -10.73 9.70
CA TYR A 162 -6.29 -9.59 10.51
C TYR A 162 -6.26 -8.32 9.67
N VAL A 163 -7.25 -7.45 9.85
CA VAL A 163 -7.24 -6.11 9.25
C VAL A 163 -6.23 -5.24 9.97
N VAL A 164 -5.29 -4.67 9.23
CA VAL A 164 -4.33 -3.68 9.70
C VAL A 164 -4.88 -2.26 9.55
N GLU A 165 -5.53 -1.99 8.42
CA GLU A 165 -6.13 -0.70 8.10
C GLU A 165 -7.14 -0.81 6.94
N TYR A 166 -8.02 0.17 6.86
CA TYR A 166 -8.86 0.42 5.68
C TYR A 166 -8.44 1.74 5.02
N ASN A 167 -8.45 1.78 3.68
CA ASN A 167 -8.43 3.05 2.93
C ASN A 167 -9.68 3.13 2.04
N ALA A 168 -10.15 4.36 1.80
CA ALA A 168 -11.35 4.61 1.00
C ALA A 168 -11.06 4.99 -0.46
N ARG A 169 -10.03 4.37 -1.04
CA ARG A 169 -9.55 4.61 -2.40
C ARG A 169 -8.65 3.46 -2.85
N PHE A 170 -8.30 3.48 -4.13
CA PHE A 170 -7.20 2.70 -4.68
C PHE A 170 -5.88 2.91 -3.91
N GLY A 171 -5.14 1.81 -3.72
CA GLY A 171 -3.78 1.84 -3.16
C GLY A 171 -2.76 2.37 -4.16
N ASP A 172 -1.62 2.84 -3.68
CA ASP A 172 -0.50 3.31 -4.51
C ASP A 172 0.79 2.90 -3.80
N PRO A 173 1.56 1.92 -4.32
CA PRO A 173 1.62 1.52 -5.74
C PRO A 173 0.81 0.27 -6.15
N GLU A 174 -0.10 -0.25 -5.33
CA GLU A 174 -0.82 -1.51 -5.65
C GLU A 174 -1.68 -1.40 -6.91
N THR A 175 -2.24 -0.22 -7.19
CA THR A 175 -3.01 0.02 -8.42
C THR A 175 -2.15 -0.16 -9.67
N GLN A 176 -0.89 0.27 -9.63
CA GLN A 176 0.07 0.13 -10.72
C GLN A 176 0.46 -1.34 -10.95
N ALA A 177 0.34 -2.19 -9.92
CA ALA A 177 0.50 -3.64 -10.06
C ALA A 177 -0.80 -4.36 -10.50
N LEU A 178 -1.98 -3.77 -10.33
CA LEU A 178 -3.25 -4.41 -10.69
C LEU A 178 -3.77 -4.01 -12.07
N MET A 179 -3.74 -2.72 -12.39
CA MET A 179 -4.39 -2.19 -13.60
C MET A 179 -3.78 -2.72 -14.91
N PRO A 180 -2.46 -2.91 -15.04
CA PRO A 180 -1.88 -3.45 -16.27
C PRO A 180 -2.34 -4.86 -16.63
N ILE A 181 -2.77 -5.65 -15.64
CA ILE A 181 -3.28 -7.01 -15.83
C ILE A 181 -4.80 -7.08 -15.74
N LEU A 182 -5.50 -5.95 -15.60
CA LEU A 182 -6.96 -5.90 -15.63
C LEU A 182 -7.46 -6.06 -17.07
N LYS A 183 -8.33 -7.05 -17.28
CA LYS A 183 -8.97 -7.30 -18.58
C LYS A 183 -10.32 -6.58 -18.69
N SER A 184 -11.05 -6.47 -17.59
CA SER A 184 -12.32 -5.73 -17.56
C SER A 184 -12.13 -4.23 -17.84
N ASN A 185 -13.15 -3.60 -18.44
CA ASN A 185 -13.17 -2.14 -18.57
C ASN A 185 -13.36 -1.49 -17.20
N LEU A 186 -12.30 -0.81 -16.71
CA LEU A 186 -12.31 -0.15 -15.42
C LEU A 186 -13.39 0.94 -15.33
N LEU A 187 -13.59 1.72 -16.41
CA LEU A 187 -14.58 2.80 -16.41
C LEU A 187 -15.99 2.26 -16.19
N ASP A 188 -16.36 1.19 -16.90
CA ASP A 188 -17.68 0.57 -16.77
C ASP A 188 -17.92 0.05 -15.35
N LEU A 189 -16.90 -0.55 -14.73
CA LEU A 189 -16.97 -1.03 -13.35
C LEU A 189 -17.18 0.14 -12.37
N LEU A 190 -16.40 1.22 -12.50
CA LEU A 190 -16.48 2.37 -11.62
C LEU A 190 -17.80 3.13 -11.77
N MET A 191 -18.28 3.32 -13.00
CA MET A 191 -19.59 3.92 -13.27
C MET A 191 -20.72 3.07 -12.68
N SER A 192 -20.68 1.75 -12.90
CA SER A 192 -21.67 0.83 -12.33
C SER A 192 -21.69 0.89 -10.79
N ALA A 193 -20.52 0.98 -10.15
CA ALA A 193 -20.43 1.12 -8.70
C ALA A 193 -21.00 2.46 -8.21
N ALA A 194 -20.69 3.56 -8.90
CA ALA A 194 -21.24 4.88 -8.56
C ALA A 194 -22.78 4.90 -8.66
N ASP A 195 -23.33 4.28 -9.70
CA ASP A 195 -24.77 4.21 -9.96
C ASP A 195 -25.53 3.22 -9.05
N GLY A 196 -24.81 2.40 -8.27
CA GLY A 196 -25.45 1.35 -7.46
C GLY A 196 -25.83 0.10 -8.27
N ASP A 197 -25.26 -0.06 -9.47
CA ASP A 197 -25.60 -1.11 -10.43
C ASP A 197 -24.44 -2.04 -10.83
N LEU A 198 -23.68 -2.57 -9.86
CA LEU A 198 -22.65 -3.57 -10.18
C LEU A 198 -23.24 -4.86 -10.80
N GLY A 199 -24.53 -5.12 -10.61
CA GLY A 199 -25.21 -6.25 -11.23
C GLY A 199 -24.53 -7.59 -10.92
N GLU A 200 -24.39 -8.41 -11.97
CA GLU A 200 -23.63 -9.66 -12.01
C GLU A 200 -22.27 -9.51 -12.70
N ARG A 201 -21.78 -8.27 -12.91
CA ARG A 201 -20.49 -8.02 -13.58
C ARG A 201 -19.36 -8.73 -12.86
N LYS A 202 -18.33 -9.18 -13.57
CA LYS A 202 -17.12 -9.77 -12.96
C LYS A 202 -15.91 -8.87 -13.23
N ILE A 203 -14.96 -8.88 -12.30
CA ILE A 203 -13.63 -8.29 -12.54
C ILE A 203 -12.77 -9.42 -13.09
N GLU A 204 -12.43 -9.35 -14.37
CA GLU A 204 -11.57 -10.29 -15.07
C GLU A 204 -10.17 -9.72 -15.21
N PHE A 205 -9.18 -10.59 -15.11
CA PHE A 205 -7.76 -10.26 -15.27
C PHE A 205 -7.15 -11.15 -16.35
N TYR A 206 -6.10 -10.65 -16.99
CA TYR A 206 -5.22 -11.50 -17.79
C TYR A 206 -4.49 -12.47 -16.87
N ASN A 207 -4.18 -13.67 -17.37
CA ASN A 207 -3.34 -14.63 -16.65
C ASN A 207 -1.86 -14.21 -16.74
N LYS A 208 -1.53 -13.12 -16.05
CA LYS A 208 -0.20 -12.49 -16.01
C LYS A 208 0.10 -12.00 -14.60
N TYR A 209 1.38 -11.81 -14.33
CA TYR A 209 1.88 -11.07 -13.18
C TYR A 209 2.28 -9.66 -13.61
N ALA A 210 2.17 -8.73 -12.67
CA ALA A 210 2.78 -7.42 -12.75
C ALA A 210 3.56 -7.14 -11.48
N CYS A 211 4.77 -6.61 -11.64
CA CYS A 211 5.61 -6.12 -10.55
C CYS A 211 5.86 -4.63 -10.76
N CYS A 212 5.61 -3.82 -9.75
CA CYS A 212 5.80 -2.38 -9.74
C CYS A 212 6.92 -2.01 -8.76
N VAL A 213 8.01 -1.45 -9.28
CA VAL A 213 9.12 -0.89 -8.49
C VAL A 213 9.00 0.63 -8.46
N VAL A 214 9.01 1.23 -7.27
CA VAL A 214 8.94 2.69 -7.13
C VAL A 214 10.34 3.28 -7.18
N PHE A 215 10.52 4.28 -8.04
CA PHE A 215 11.70 5.14 -8.04
C PHE A 215 11.43 6.37 -7.19
N ALA A 216 12.23 6.57 -6.16
CA ALA A 216 12.09 7.62 -5.17
C ALA A 216 13.26 8.61 -5.25
N SER A 217 13.00 9.85 -4.83
CA SER A 217 14.04 10.85 -4.61
C SER A 217 14.86 10.50 -3.38
N GLU A 218 16.16 10.79 -3.43
CA GLU A 218 17.06 10.65 -2.28
C GLU A 218 16.47 11.32 -1.02
N GLY A 219 16.57 10.63 0.11
CA GLY A 219 16.09 11.13 1.39
C GLY A 219 14.61 10.84 1.68
N TYR A 220 13.80 10.43 0.70
CA TYR A 220 12.46 9.90 0.95
C TYR A 220 12.53 8.72 1.96
N PRO A 221 11.65 8.62 2.98
CA PRO A 221 10.43 9.39 3.23
C PRO A 221 10.58 10.72 4.01
N LYS A 222 11.81 11.15 4.30
CA LYS A 222 12.13 12.42 4.96
C LYS A 222 12.15 13.58 3.94
N ALA A 223 13.01 14.57 4.14
CA ALA A 223 13.24 15.64 3.18
C ALA A 223 13.97 15.09 1.96
N TYR A 224 13.60 15.59 0.79
CA TYR A 224 14.13 15.21 -0.51
C TYR A 224 14.14 16.43 -1.42
N GLU A 225 15.05 16.43 -2.40
CA GLU A 225 15.15 17.50 -3.39
C GLU A 225 14.15 17.32 -4.53
N LYS A 226 13.82 18.43 -5.21
CA LYS A 226 12.94 18.49 -6.38
C LYS A 226 13.65 19.22 -7.51
N GLY A 227 13.18 19.00 -8.74
CA GLY A 227 13.72 19.67 -9.92
C GLY A 227 14.89 18.94 -10.57
N ILE A 228 15.20 17.73 -10.13
CA ILE A 228 16.26 16.89 -10.72
C ILE A 228 15.74 16.35 -12.06
N GLU A 229 16.52 16.52 -13.13
CA GLU A 229 16.15 16.05 -14.47
C GLU A 229 16.03 14.52 -14.53
N ILE A 230 14.92 14.04 -15.07
CA ILE A 230 14.66 12.63 -15.35
C ILE A 230 15.06 12.33 -16.79
N LYS A 231 15.92 11.34 -16.97
CA LYS A 231 16.47 10.92 -18.26
C LYS A 231 16.06 9.48 -18.58
N GLY A 232 16.11 9.16 -19.87
CA GLY A 232 15.87 7.80 -20.37
C GLY A 232 14.42 7.30 -20.31
N LEU A 233 13.45 8.20 -20.05
CA LEU A 233 12.04 7.86 -20.17
C LEU A 233 11.74 7.32 -21.57
N PRO A 234 11.03 6.18 -21.68
CA PRO A 234 10.74 5.60 -22.98
C PRO A 234 9.83 6.53 -23.79
N PHE A 235 10.02 6.56 -25.11
CA PHE A 235 9.11 7.30 -26.00
C PHE A 235 7.72 6.65 -26.05
N ARG A 236 7.67 5.32 -25.90
CA ARG A 236 6.46 4.50 -25.79
C ARG A 236 6.75 3.32 -24.87
N ASP A 237 5.74 2.95 -24.09
CA ASP A 237 5.78 1.70 -23.33
C ASP A 237 5.84 0.48 -24.27
N SER A 238 6.36 -0.65 -23.77
CA SER A 238 6.31 -1.95 -24.44
C SER A 238 5.25 -2.84 -23.79
N ASP A 239 4.90 -3.96 -24.45
CA ASP A 239 3.88 -4.90 -23.96
C ASP A 239 4.21 -5.51 -22.59
N ASP A 240 5.47 -5.47 -22.19
CA ASP A 240 6.02 -6.06 -20.97
C ASP A 240 6.60 -5.05 -19.97
N LYS A 241 6.71 -3.77 -20.35
CA LYS A 241 7.31 -2.71 -19.52
C LYS A 241 6.55 -1.40 -19.67
N LEU A 242 6.07 -0.87 -18.54
CA LEU A 242 5.36 0.40 -18.46
C LEU A 242 6.04 1.34 -17.47
N VAL A 243 5.95 2.65 -17.70
CA VAL A 243 6.38 3.67 -16.73
C VAL A 243 5.22 4.59 -16.35
N PHE A 244 4.76 4.54 -15.10
CA PHE A 244 3.77 5.49 -14.59
C PHE A 244 4.43 6.64 -13.82
N HIS A 245 4.04 7.87 -14.17
CA HIS A 245 4.48 9.06 -13.46
C HIS A 245 3.77 9.21 -12.11
N ALA A 246 4.52 9.44 -11.04
CA ALA A 246 4.01 9.86 -9.75
C ALA A 246 4.38 11.34 -9.51
N GLY A 247 5.36 11.62 -8.67
CA GLY A 247 5.86 12.97 -8.40
C GLY A 247 6.79 13.48 -9.49
N THR A 248 6.26 13.80 -10.67
CA THR A 248 7.02 14.46 -11.77
C THR A 248 6.40 15.80 -12.16
N LYS A 249 7.18 16.65 -12.82
CA LYS A 249 6.72 17.89 -13.44
C LYS A 249 7.44 18.10 -14.76
N ARG A 250 6.79 18.75 -15.72
CA ARG A 250 7.44 19.19 -16.97
C ARG A 250 7.95 20.63 -16.84
N ILE A 251 9.23 20.87 -17.11
CA ILE A 251 9.88 22.19 -17.13
C ILE A 251 10.74 22.26 -18.39
N ASP A 252 10.53 23.30 -19.22
CA ASP A 252 11.29 23.54 -20.45
C ASP A 252 11.42 22.30 -21.37
N GLY A 253 10.30 21.58 -21.52
CA GLY A 253 10.23 20.38 -22.35
C GLY A 253 10.75 19.09 -21.69
N LYS A 254 11.46 19.19 -20.56
CA LYS A 254 12.04 18.08 -19.80
C LYS A 254 11.16 17.65 -18.63
N PHE A 255 11.27 16.40 -18.22
CA PHE A 255 10.68 15.94 -16.97
C PHE A 255 11.66 16.10 -15.81
N VAL A 256 11.17 16.54 -14.66
CA VAL A 256 11.93 16.69 -13.43
C VAL A 256 11.20 16.04 -12.25
N THR A 257 11.95 15.67 -11.21
CA THR A 257 11.39 15.20 -9.94
C THR A 257 10.54 16.29 -9.27
N ASN A 258 9.41 15.92 -8.69
CA ASN A 258 8.50 16.84 -7.99
C ASN A 258 7.79 16.21 -6.77
N GLY A 259 8.22 15.03 -6.33
CA GLY A 259 7.67 14.34 -5.17
C GLY A 259 8.63 13.26 -4.68
N GLY A 260 8.38 12.74 -3.47
CA GLY A 260 9.27 11.76 -2.86
C GLY A 260 9.27 10.42 -3.60
N ARG A 261 8.10 9.98 -4.08
CA ARG A 261 7.97 8.92 -5.10
C ARG A 261 7.84 9.60 -6.45
N VAL A 262 8.67 9.23 -7.41
CA VAL A 262 8.85 9.94 -8.67
C VAL A 262 8.22 9.18 -9.82
N LEU A 263 8.60 7.91 -9.99
CA LEU A 263 8.12 7.04 -11.06
C LEU A 263 7.76 5.66 -10.49
N ASN A 264 6.94 4.93 -11.23
CA ASN A 264 6.70 3.51 -11.04
C ASN A 264 7.18 2.80 -12.30
N ALA A 265 8.09 1.85 -12.16
CA ALA A 265 8.57 0.96 -13.20
C ALA A 265 7.82 -0.36 -13.09
N ILE A 266 7.08 -0.73 -14.13
CA ILE A 266 6.19 -1.89 -14.10
C ILE A 266 6.68 -2.90 -15.12
N GLY A 267 6.98 -4.10 -14.65
CA GLY A 267 7.23 -5.27 -15.49
C GLY A 267 6.03 -6.20 -15.50
N LEU A 268 5.73 -6.78 -16.66
CA LEU A 268 4.71 -7.80 -16.85
C LEU A 268 5.36 -9.11 -17.28
N GLY A 269 4.78 -10.24 -16.87
CA GLY A 269 5.28 -11.56 -17.20
C GLY A 269 4.20 -12.64 -17.07
N GLU A 270 4.43 -13.82 -17.64
CA GLU A 270 3.56 -14.98 -17.40
C GLU A 270 3.83 -15.59 -16.02
N LYS A 271 5.04 -15.39 -15.51
CA LYS A 271 5.47 -15.75 -14.16
C LYS A 271 5.90 -14.53 -13.36
N LEU A 272 5.85 -14.63 -12.04
CA LEU A 272 6.27 -13.55 -11.16
C LEU A 272 7.74 -13.14 -11.37
N ASN A 273 8.65 -14.10 -11.55
CA ASN A 273 10.08 -13.80 -11.76
C ASN A 273 10.31 -12.99 -13.05
N GLU A 274 9.57 -13.28 -14.12
CA GLU A 274 9.65 -12.53 -15.38
C GLU A 274 9.15 -11.09 -15.20
N ALA A 275 8.04 -10.90 -14.48
CA ALA A 275 7.52 -9.57 -14.15
C ALA A 275 8.53 -8.76 -13.31
N ILE A 276 9.18 -9.39 -12.34
CA ILE A 276 10.25 -8.79 -11.53
C ILE A 276 11.43 -8.37 -12.43
N GLU A 277 11.96 -9.30 -13.23
CA GLU A 277 13.08 -9.03 -14.15
C GLU A 277 12.77 -7.88 -15.11
N ASN A 278 11.57 -7.84 -15.67
CA ASN A 278 11.16 -6.79 -16.59
C ASN A 278 11.00 -5.43 -15.91
N ALA A 279 10.52 -5.38 -14.66
CA ALA A 279 10.44 -4.14 -13.89
C ALA A 279 11.82 -3.56 -13.63
N TYR A 280 12.79 -4.41 -13.26
CA TYR A 280 14.16 -3.99 -12.98
C TYR A 280 14.94 -3.60 -14.23
N LYS A 281 14.68 -4.19 -15.41
CA LYS A 281 15.30 -3.72 -16.67
C LYS A 281 15.03 -2.24 -16.96
N ILE A 282 13.94 -1.67 -16.46
CA ILE A 282 13.63 -0.24 -16.63
C ILE A 282 14.65 0.64 -15.89
N THR A 283 15.27 0.15 -14.81
CA THR A 283 16.29 0.90 -14.05
C THR A 283 17.60 1.07 -14.82
N GLU A 284 17.83 0.27 -15.87
CA GLU A 284 19.01 0.36 -16.74
C GLU A 284 18.92 1.58 -17.67
N ASP A 285 17.71 1.95 -18.08
CA ASP A 285 17.44 3.02 -19.04
C ASP A 285 17.03 4.33 -18.34
N VAL A 286 16.14 4.26 -17.35
CA VAL A 286 15.53 5.42 -16.71
C VAL A 286 16.31 5.81 -15.46
N PHE A 287 16.77 7.05 -15.41
CA PHE A 287 17.58 7.52 -14.28
C PHE A 287 17.38 9.01 -13.97
N PHE A 288 17.63 9.36 -12.71
CA PHE A 288 17.85 10.73 -12.25
C PHE A 288 18.89 10.70 -11.12
N GLU A 289 19.50 11.84 -10.82
CA GLU A 289 20.55 11.93 -9.80
C GLU A 289 20.05 11.43 -8.44
N ASN A 290 20.84 10.55 -7.81
CA ASN A 290 20.57 9.91 -6.52
C ASN A 290 19.19 9.22 -6.43
N MET A 291 18.71 8.66 -7.54
CA MET A 291 17.51 7.83 -7.57
C MET A 291 17.65 6.64 -6.60
N HIS A 292 16.65 6.47 -5.74
CA HIS A 292 16.55 5.36 -4.80
C HIS A 292 15.42 4.41 -5.19
N TYR A 293 15.66 3.12 -5.15
CA TYR A 293 14.64 2.07 -5.30
C TYR A 293 15.07 0.82 -4.54
N ARG A 294 14.11 -0.03 -4.18
CA ARG A 294 14.41 -1.34 -3.56
C ARG A 294 14.77 -2.37 -4.62
N THR A 295 15.66 -3.30 -4.29
CA THR A 295 16.10 -4.38 -5.20
C THR A 295 15.43 -5.73 -4.96
N ASP A 296 14.55 -5.82 -3.96
CA ASP A 296 13.91 -7.07 -3.51
C ASP A 296 12.37 -7.06 -3.68
N ILE A 297 11.82 -6.19 -4.53
CA ILE A 297 10.36 -6.10 -4.74
C ILE A 297 9.87 -7.38 -5.43
N GLY A 298 8.87 -8.02 -4.82
CA GLY A 298 8.26 -9.25 -5.35
C GLY A 298 8.98 -10.54 -4.97
N GLU A 299 10.22 -10.50 -4.47
CA GLU A 299 10.99 -11.71 -4.17
C GLU A 299 10.29 -12.65 -3.18
N LYS A 300 9.60 -12.08 -2.17
CA LYS A 300 8.83 -12.86 -1.19
C LYS A 300 7.72 -13.69 -1.82
N GLY A 301 7.17 -13.25 -2.95
CA GLY A 301 6.11 -13.94 -3.66
C GLY A 301 6.58 -15.21 -4.36
N LEU A 302 7.86 -15.29 -4.72
CA LEU A 302 8.41 -16.41 -5.51
C LEU A 302 8.27 -17.77 -4.82
N LYS A 303 8.21 -17.81 -3.49
CA LYS A 303 7.98 -19.06 -2.74
C LYS A 303 6.60 -19.69 -2.96
N TYR A 304 5.65 -18.92 -3.53
CA TYR A 304 4.29 -19.38 -3.83
C TYR A 304 4.12 -19.85 -5.29
N GLU A 305 5.14 -19.69 -6.13
CA GLU A 305 5.09 -19.99 -7.58
C GLU A 305 5.41 -21.46 -7.91
N LYS A 306 4.99 -22.40 -7.05
CA LYS A 306 5.31 -23.83 -7.21
C LYS A 306 4.70 -24.47 -8.45
#